data_AF-A0A7Y3BCR5-F1
#
_entry.id   AF-A0A7Y3BCR5-F1
#
_cell.length_a   1.000
_cell.length_b   1.000
_cell.length_c   1.000
_cell.angle_alpha   90.00
_cell.angle_beta   90.00
_cell.angle_gamma   90.00
#
_symmetry.space_group_name_H-M   'P 1'
#
loop_
_entity.id
_entity.type
_entity.pdbx_description
1 polymer ?
#
loop_
_entity_poly.entity_id
_entity_poly.type
_entity_poly.pdbx_seq_one_letter_code
_entity_poly.pdbx_strand_id
1 'polypeptide(L)'
;MAATILILVSAMALLVTGGLTVLVMRNPEAGLARIDHHVEDLPQVLAGRYLTFFVLALGAAIYADPIVFFGLFVAFAVASAADTIIYARKGKKYGPHLAAGIASVTGAGLSLIAAGAN
;
A
#
# COMPACT_ATOMS: atom_id res chain seq x y z
N MET A 1 -10.86 -3.18 -27.79
CA MET A 1 -9.88 -2.06 -27.73
C MET A 1 -9.75 -1.48 -26.32
N ALA A 2 -10.82 -0.98 -25.69
CA ALA A 2 -10.76 -0.42 -24.33
C ALA A 2 -10.23 -1.41 -23.26
N ALA A 3 -10.74 -2.65 -23.25
CA ALA A 3 -10.26 -3.68 -22.31
C ALA A 3 -8.76 -3.98 -22.46
N THR A 4 -8.26 -4.07 -23.71
CA THR A 4 -6.84 -4.27 -24.00
C THR A 4 -5.99 -3.12 -23.46
N ILE A 5 -6.44 -1.87 -23.63
CA ILE A 5 -5.75 -0.69 -23.10
C ILE A 5 -5.69 -0.73 -21.58
N LEU A 6 -6.81 -1.04 -20.89
CA LEU A 6 -6.85 -1.14 -19.44
C LEU A 6 -5.92 -2.22 -18.88
N ILE A 7 -5.85 -3.37 -19.55
CA ILE A 7 -4.91 -4.45 -19.19
C ILE A 7 -3.47 -3.96 -19.29
N LEU A 8 -3.10 -3.30 -20.40
CA LEU A 8 -1.74 -2.80 -20.61
C LEU A 8 -1.34 -1.73 -19.60
N VAL A 9 -2.26 -0.79 -19.30
CA VAL A 9 -2.03 0.25 -18.28
C VAL A 9 -1.87 -0.38 -16.90
N SER A 10 -2.70 -1.37 -16.55
CA SER A 10 -2.61 -2.08 -15.28
C SER A 10 -1.30 -2.87 -15.16
N ALA A 11 -0.90 -3.56 -16.22
CA ALA A 11 0.37 -4.28 -16.27
C ALA A 11 1.57 -3.33 -16.10
N MET A 12 1.53 -2.17 -16.77
CA MET A 12 2.57 -1.14 -16.61
C MET A 12 2.64 -0.62 -15.17
N ALA A 13 1.49 -0.31 -14.56
CA ALA A 13 1.43 0.15 -13.18
C ALA A 13 2.04 -0.88 -12.21
N LEU A 14 1.74 -2.17 -12.40
CA LEU A 14 2.31 -3.27 -11.60
C LEU A 14 3.82 -3.39 -11.79
N LEU A 15 4.30 -3.32 -13.04
CA LEU A 15 5.73 -3.43 -13.34
C LEU A 15 6.52 -2.25 -12.74
N VAL A 16 6.01 -1.03 -12.88
CA VAL A 16 6.65 0.17 -12.33
C VAL A 16 6.66 0.12 -10.81
N THR A 17 5.50 -0.03 -10.17
CA THR A 17 5.42 -0.01 -8.70
C THR A 17 6.13 -1.19 -8.05
N GLY A 18 5.99 -2.39 -8.62
CA GLY A 18 6.70 -3.59 -8.17
C GLY A 18 8.22 -3.48 -8.38
N GLY A 19 8.66 -2.99 -9.54
CA GLY A 19 10.06 -2.76 -9.86
C GLY A 19 10.73 -1.76 -8.90
N LEU A 20 10.07 -0.63 -8.65
CA LEU A 20 10.54 0.37 -7.67
C LEU A 20 10.60 -0.20 -6.25
N THR A 21 9.61 -1.01 -5.86
CA THR A 21 9.59 -1.67 -4.55
C THR A 21 10.80 -2.60 -4.39
N VAL A 22 11.06 -3.47 -5.38
CA VAL A 22 12.21 -4.38 -5.37
C VAL A 22 13.53 -3.61 -5.33
N LEU A 23 13.62 -2.52 -6.11
CA LEU A 23 14.80 -1.66 -6.17
C LEU A 23 15.16 -1.10 -4.79
N VAL A 24 14.19 -0.50 -4.10
CA VAL A 24 14.38 0.13 -2.78
C VAL A 24 14.56 -0.92 -1.68
N MET A 25 13.85 -2.06 -1.73
CA MET A 25 13.98 -3.09 -0.70
C MET A 25 15.34 -3.79 -0.68
N ARG A 26 15.99 -3.96 -1.84
CA ARG A 26 17.30 -4.65 -1.92
C ARG A 26 18.44 -3.80 -1.38
N ASN A 27 18.45 -2.51 -1.68
CA ASN A 27 19.42 -1.55 -1.16
C ASN A 27 18.70 -0.19 -1.00
N PRO A 28 18.22 0.14 0.21
CA PRO A 28 17.43 1.35 0.44
C PRO A 28 18.12 2.63 0.01
N GLU A 29 19.41 2.80 0.33
CA GLU A 29 20.15 4.03 0.02
C GLU A 29 20.37 4.18 -1.49
N ALA A 30 20.92 3.15 -2.15
CA ALA A 30 21.14 3.19 -3.59
C ALA A 30 19.82 3.20 -4.38
N GLY A 31 18.78 2.57 -3.85
CA GLY A 31 17.45 2.55 -4.43
C GLY A 31 16.80 3.93 -4.41
N LEU A 32 16.84 4.63 -3.27
CA LEU A 32 16.36 6.00 -3.13
C LEU A 32 17.13 6.96 -4.03
N ALA A 33 18.46 6.88 -4.08
CA ALA A 33 19.28 7.72 -4.95
C ALA A 33 18.94 7.53 -6.44
N ARG A 34 18.60 6.32 -6.88
CA ARG A 34 18.20 6.04 -8.28
C ARG A 34 16.84 6.61 -8.68
N ILE A 35 16.03 6.98 -7.71
CA ILE A 35 14.70 7.58 -7.93
C ILE A 35 14.68 9.03 -7.43
N ASP A 36 15.86 9.65 -7.34
CA ASP A 36 16.08 11.03 -6.91
C ASP A 36 15.38 11.38 -5.59
N HIS A 37 15.31 10.42 -4.66
CA HIS A 37 14.80 10.64 -3.32
C HIS A 37 15.92 11.04 -2.37
N HIS A 38 15.71 12.16 -1.67
CA HIS A 38 16.57 12.68 -0.62
C HIS A 38 16.08 12.20 0.74
N VAL A 39 17.00 11.79 1.63
CA VAL A 39 16.65 11.19 2.94
C VAL A 39 16.01 12.23 3.86
N GLU A 40 16.49 13.46 3.78
CA GLU A 40 16.04 14.64 4.51
C GLU A 40 14.57 15.02 4.18
N ASP A 41 14.09 14.69 2.98
CA ASP A 41 12.74 15.00 2.51
C ASP A 41 11.74 13.84 2.71
N LEU A 42 12.20 12.69 3.24
CA LEU A 42 11.34 11.52 3.45
C LEU A 42 10.09 11.79 4.31
N PRO A 43 10.12 12.62 5.37
CA PRO A 43 8.90 12.95 6.11
C PRO A 43 7.80 13.59 5.24
N GLN A 44 8.19 14.48 4.34
CA GLN A 44 7.29 15.19 3.42
C GLN A 44 6.77 14.24 2.33
N VAL A 45 7.65 13.41 1.77
CA VAL A 45 7.26 12.36 0.81
C VAL A 45 6.28 11.37 1.46
N LEU A 46 6.51 11.01 2.71
CA LEU A 46 5.61 10.13 3.47
C LEU A 46 4.24 10.78 3.71
N ALA A 47 4.19 12.08 4.01
CA ALA A 47 2.93 12.81 4.10
C ALA A 47 2.14 12.76 2.77
N GLY A 48 2.82 12.91 1.64
CA GLY A 48 2.22 12.73 0.31
C GLY A 48 1.64 11.33 0.08
N ARG A 49 2.30 10.28 0.59
CA ARG A 49 1.79 8.90 0.53
C ARG A 49 0.53 8.73 1.38
N TYR A 50 0.49 9.29 2.59
CA TYR A 50 -0.73 9.27 3.41
C TYR A 50 -1.89 10.01 2.76
N LEU A 51 -1.65 11.17 2.12
CA LEU A 51 -2.67 11.86 1.32
C LEU A 51 -3.16 10.99 0.16
N THR A 52 -2.26 10.28 -0.51
CA THR A 52 -2.63 9.35 -1.60
C THR A 52 -3.50 8.21 -1.08
N PHE A 53 -3.16 7.61 0.07
CA PHE A 53 -3.98 6.58 0.69
C PHE A 53 -5.36 7.10 1.12
N PHE A 54 -5.44 8.33 1.61
CA PHE A 54 -6.71 8.99 1.90
C PHE A 54 -7.58 9.12 0.63
N VAL A 55 -7.01 9.59 -0.48
CA VAL A 55 -7.73 9.72 -1.76
C VAL A 55 -8.21 8.35 -2.27
N LEU A 56 -7.38 7.31 -2.16
CA LEU A 56 -7.77 5.95 -2.53
C LEU A 56 -8.91 5.42 -1.65
N ALA A 57 -8.85 5.66 -0.34
CA ALA A 57 -9.90 5.27 0.59
C ALA A 57 -11.21 6.03 0.33
N LEU A 58 -11.12 7.33 0.02
CA LEU A 58 -12.27 8.14 -0.38
C LEU A 58 -12.89 7.62 -1.68
N GLY A 59 -12.07 7.29 -2.68
CA GLY A 59 -12.53 6.70 -3.93
C GLY A 59 -13.23 5.35 -3.73
N ALA A 60 -12.65 4.47 -2.91
CA ALA A 60 -13.27 3.19 -2.55
C ALA A 60 -14.61 3.39 -1.83
N ALA A 61 -14.68 4.36 -0.92
CA ALA A 61 -15.92 4.71 -0.21
C ALA A 61 -17.02 5.22 -1.13
N ILE A 62 -16.68 6.04 -2.13
CA ILE A 62 -17.63 6.54 -3.13
C ILE A 62 -18.09 5.41 -4.07
N TYR A 63 -17.16 4.55 -4.51
CA TYR A 63 -17.48 3.44 -5.42
C TYR A 63 -18.30 2.33 -4.74
N ALA A 64 -18.13 2.16 -3.42
CA ALA A 64 -18.95 1.31 -2.54
C ALA A 64 -19.02 -0.18 -2.94
N ASP A 65 -18.00 -0.70 -3.63
CA ASP A 65 -17.89 -2.11 -3.98
C ASP A 65 -17.05 -2.87 -2.93
N PRO A 66 -17.58 -3.95 -2.32
CA PRO A 66 -16.85 -4.76 -1.35
C PRO A 66 -15.50 -5.31 -1.84
N ILE A 67 -15.36 -5.64 -3.12
CA ILE A 67 -14.09 -6.14 -3.68
C ILE A 67 -13.03 -5.04 -3.75
N VAL A 68 -13.44 -3.79 -3.98
CA VAL A 68 -12.52 -2.65 -3.96
C VAL A 68 -12.01 -2.38 -2.54
N PHE A 69 -12.89 -2.46 -1.53
CA PHE A 69 -12.47 -2.38 -0.14
C PHE A 69 -11.54 -3.52 0.26
N PHE A 70 -11.80 -4.74 -0.19
CA PHE A 70 -10.90 -5.87 0.04
C PHE A 70 -9.49 -5.57 -0.48
N GLY A 71 -9.36 -5.13 -1.74
CA GLY A 71 -8.07 -4.78 -2.32
C GLY A 71 -7.36 -3.65 -1.55
N LEU A 72 -8.09 -2.61 -1.15
CA LEU A 72 -7.55 -1.50 -0.36
C LEU A 72 -7.03 -1.95 1.01
N PHE A 73 -7.82 -2.73 1.75
CA PHE A 73 -7.43 -3.21 3.07
C PHE A 73 -6.27 -4.21 3.02
N VAL A 74 -6.17 -5.03 1.96
CA VAL A 74 -4.99 -5.87 1.72
C VAL A 74 -3.73 -5.01 1.54
N ALA A 75 -3.81 -3.92 0.75
CA ALA A 75 -2.68 -3.01 0.57
C ALA A 75 -2.24 -2.37 1.90
N PHE A 76 -3.19 -1.93 2.73
CA PHE A 76 -2.90 -1.37 4.06
C PHE A 76 -2.32 -2.42 5.03
N ALA A 77 -2.80 -3.66 4.97
CA ALA A 77 -2.25 -4.77 5.75
C ALA A 77 -0.79 -5.05 5.38
N VAL A 78 -0.46 -5.08 4.09
CA VAL A 78 0.93 -5.28 3.61
C VAL A 78 1.85 -4.16 4.09
N ALA A 79 1.44 -2.89 3.94
CA ALA A 79 2.23 -1.75 4.41
C ALA A 79 2.47 -1.81 5.93
N SER A 80 1.40 -2.04 6.70
CA SER A 80 1.46 -2.11 8.16
C SER A 80 2.31 -3.28 8.67
N ALA A 81 2.24 -4.44 7.99
CA ALA A 81 3.07 -5.59 8.30
C ALA A 81 4.57 -5.31 8.02
N ALA A 82 4.88 -4.66 6.89
CA ALA A 82 6.26 -4.28 6.56
C ALA A 82 6.86 -3.36 7.64
N ASP A 83 6.15 -2.30 8.03
CA ASP A 83 6.58 -1.38 9.08
C ASP A 83 6.76 -2.10 10.42
N THR A 84 5.78 -2.94 10.79
CA THR A 84 5.83 -3.73 12.03
C THR A 84 7.10 -4.58 12.09
N ILE A 85 7.40 -5.31 11.00
CA ILE A 85 8.59 -6.16 10.92
C ILE A 85 9.88 -5.33 11.00
N ILE A 86 9.94 -4.20 10.29
CA ILE A 86 11.13 -3.32 10.27
C ILE A 86 11.40 -2.75 11.67
N TYR A 87 10.38 -2.18 12.32
CA TYR A 87 10.54 -1.58 13.63
C TYR A 87 10.80 -2.61 14.72
N ALA A 88 10.13 -3.77 14.68
CA ALA A 88 10.37 -4.87 15.61
C ALA A 88 11.83 -5.37 15.53
N ARG A 89 12.35 -5.60 14.32
CA ARG A 89 13.74 -6.03 14.11
C ARG A 89 14.78 -5.03 14.62
N LYS A 90 14.43 -3.73 14.64
CA LYS A 90 15.30 -2.65 15.14
C LYS A 90 15.09 -2.33 16.62
N GLY A 91 14.28 -3.12 17.34
CA GLY A 91 13.96 -2.86 18.76
C GLY A 91 13.24 -1.54 19.01
N LYS A 92 12.50 -1.03 18.01
CA LYS A 92 11.76 0.23 18.07
C LYS A 92 10.28 -0.03 18.36
N LYS A 93 9.55 1.01 18.77
CA LYS A 93 8.09 0.93 18.98
C LYS A 93 7.40 0.60 17.66
N TYR A 94 6.61 -0.48 17.63
CA TYR A 94 5.87 -0.93 16.45
C TYR A 94 4.36 -1.09 16.69
N GLY A 95 3.89 -0.90 17.93
CA GLY A 95 2.50 -1.17 18.33
C GLY A 95 1.42 -0.54 17.43
N PRO A 96 1.54 0.76 17.04
CA PRO A 96 0.59 1.37 16.12
C PRO A 96 0.52 0.68 14.74
N HIS A 97 1.65 0.25 14.18
CA HIS A 97 1.69 -0.45 12.90
C HIS A 97 1.06 -1.83 13.01
N LEU A 98 1.30 -2.56 14.11
CA LEU A 98 0.68 -3.86 14.33
C LEU A 98 -0.84 -3.74 14.45
N ALA A 99 -1.33 -2.76 15.23
CA ALA A 99 -2.75 -2.50 15.40
C ALA A 99 -3.42 -2.14 14.07
N ALA A 100 -2.79 -1.26 13.28
CA ALA A 100 -3.27 -0.91 11.93
C ALA A 100 -3.31 -2.12 10.99
N GLY A 101 -2.32 -3.02 11.08
CA GLY A 101 -2.28 -4.27 10.31
C GLY A 101 -3.43 -5.21 10.68
N ILE A 102 -3.67 -5.42 11.98
CA ILE A 102 -4.79 -6.26 12.46
C ILE A 102 -6.14 -5.68 12.01
N ALA A 103 -6.33 -4.37 12.14
CA ALA A 103 -7.54 -3.70 11.68
C ALA A 103 -7.73 -3.86 10.16
N SER A 104 -6.65 -3.75 9.38
CA SER A 104 -6.69 -3.91 7.93
C SER A 104 -7.02 -5.35 7.51
N VAL A 105 -6.41 -6.36 8.15
CA VAL A 105 -6.76 -7.78 7.89
C VAL A 105 -8.23 -8.05 8.22
N THR A 106 -8.72 -7.52 9.34
CA THR A 106 -10.12 -7.62 9.73
C THR A 106 -11.03 -6.97 8.69
N GLY A 107 -10.71 -5.74 8.25
CA GLY A 107 -11.46 -5.02 7.20
C GLY A 107 -11.49 -5.78 5.87
N ALA A 108 -10.36 -6.36 5.47
CA ALA A 108 -10.28 -7.20 4.27
C ALA A 108 -11.18 -8.44 4.39
N GLY A 109 -11.17 -9.13 5.53
CA GLY A 109 -12.04 -10.28 5.79
C GLY A 109 -13.52 -9.93 5.75
N LEU A 110 -13.91 -8.83 6.40
CA LEU A 110 -15.29 -8.33 6.37
C LEU A 110 -15.74 -7.94 4.96
N SER A 111 -14.84 -7.37 4.16
CA SER A 111 -15.10 -6.99 2.77
C SER A 111 -15.33 -8.22 1.88
N LEU A 112 -14.56 -9.30 2.06
CA LEU A 112 -14.81 -10.56 1.36
C LEU A 112 -16.14 -11.21 1.76
N ILE A 113 -16.47 -11.21 3.05
CA ILE A 113 -17.77 -11.73 3.53
C ILE A 113 -18.90 -10.93 2.89
N ALA A 114 -18.80 -9.60 2.88
CA ALA A 114 -19.78 -8.73 2.24
C ALA A 114 -19.88 -8.96 0.72
N ALA A 115 -18.76 -9.22 0.04
CA ALA A 115 -18.76 -9.52 -1.39
C ALA A 115 -19.51 -10.83 -1.73
N GLY A 116 -19.31 -11.87 -0.92
CA GLY A 116 -19.95 -13.18 -1.10
C GLY A 116 -21.38 -13.29 -0.56
N ALA A 117 -21.87 -12.26 0.12
CA ALA A 117 -23.26 -12.17 0.59
C ALA A 117 -24.22 -11.56 -0.46
N ASN A 118 -23.73 -11.24 -1.66
CA ASN A 118 -24.50 -10.72 -2.78
C ASN A 118 -24.86 -11.81 -3.80
#